data_AF-A0A1M7R4N0-F1
#
_entry.id   AF-A0A1M7R4N0-F1
#
_cell.length_a   1.000
_cell.length_b   1.000
_cell.length_c   1.000
_cell.angle_alpha   90.00
_cell.angle_beta   90.00
_cell.angle_gamma   90.00
#
_symmetry.space_group_name_H-M   'P 1'
#
loop_
_entity.id
_entity.type
_entity.pdbx_description
1 polymer ?
#
loop_
_entity_poly.entity_id
_entity_poly.type
_entity_poly.pdbx_seq_one_letter_code
_entity_poly.pdbx_strand_id
1 'polypeptide(L)'
;MEFLLIIVGVLVLGFAYSIIVASAKPVVGSDYYKVSKDGRVLLAAGKKVSALKPTLYPEGLKVKLRGGTRTGEFYVHDLVAEVYLPNPNKLPAIRHRDGNVRNNKVENLQWVKVTEVEHPEQAEFPQP
;
A
#
# COMPACT_ATOMS: atom_id res chain seq x y z
N MET A 1 -29.33 -3.86 31.19
CA MET A 1 -28.70 -5.03 30.54
C MET A 1 -28.43 -4.79 29.06
N GLU A 2 -29.39 -4.25 28.28
CA GLU A 2 -29.21 -3.95 26.84
C GLU A 2 -28.08 -2.96 26.52
N PHE A 3 -27.97 -1.84 27.23
CA PHE A 3 -26.92 -0.84 26.97
C PHE A 3 -25.49 -1.37 27.19
N LEU A 4 -25.31 -2.30 28.13
CA LEU A 4 -24.01 -2.93 28.38
C LEU A 4 -23.59 -3.81 27.19
N LEU A 5 -24.54 -4.56 26.61
CA LEU A 5 -24.29 -5.41 25.43
C LEU A 5 -23.94 -4.57 24.19
N ILE A 6 -24.58 -3.41 24.02
CA ILE A 6 -24.27 -2.48 22.93
C ILE A 6 -22.86 -1.90 23.11
N ILE A 7 -22.50 -1.45 24.31
CA ILE A 7 -21.16 -0.90 24.59
C ILE A 7 -20.08 -1.96 24.35
N VAL A 8 -20.27 -3.18 24.86
CA VAL A 8 -19.35 -4.30 24.63
C VAL A 8 -19.25 -4.62 23.13
N GLY A 9 -20.37 -4.62 22.40
CA GLY A 9 -20.39 -4.83 20.95
C GLY A 9 -19.60 -3.76 20.18
N VAL A 10 -19.76 -2.49 20.52
CA VAL A 10 -19.01 -1.38 19.90
C VAL A 10 -17.51 -1.46 20.23
N LEU A 11 -17.14 -1.82 21.46
CA LEU A 11 -15.74 -2.01 21.86
C LEU A 11 -15.10 -3.21 21.15
N VAL A 12 -15.81 -4.32 21.02
CA VAL A 12 -15.34 -5.51 20.28
C VAL A 12 -15.18 -5.19 18.80
N LEU A 13 -16.11 -4.46 18.19
CA LEU A 13 -15.99 -4.00 16.79
C LEU A 13 -14.81 -3.04 16.61
N GLY A 14 -14.61 -2.09 17.52
CA GLY A 14 -13.47 -1.17 17.50
C GLY A 14 -12.14 -1.89 17.70
N PHE A 15 -12.09 -2.89 18.58
CA PHE A 15 -10.90 -3.70 18.81
C PHE A 15 -10.60 -4.64 17.63
N ALA A 16 -11.61 -5.27 17.05
CA ALA A 16 -11.48 -6.07 15.83
C ALA A 16 -10.99 -5.23 14.65
N TYR A 17 -11.54 -4.02 14.47
CA TYR A 17 -11.05 -3.07 13.47
C TYR A 17 -9.58 -2.68 13.72
N SER A 18 -9.20 -2.45 14.99
CA SER A 18 -7.81 -2.15 15.37
C SER A 18 -6.85 -3.31 15.04
N ILE A 19 -7.25 -4.56 15.31
CA ILE A 19 -6.46 -5.75 14.96
C ILE A 19 -6.29 -5.88 13.44
N ILE A 20 -7.36 -5.67 12.67
CA ILE A 20 -7.32 -5.73 11.20
C ILE A 20 -6.37 -4.67 10.62
N VAL A 21 -6.34 -3.47 11.21
CA VAL A 21 -5.48 -2.35 10.77
C VAL A 21 -4.01 -2.54 11.17
N ALA A 22 -3.71 -3.26 12.26
CA ALA A 22 -2.34 -3.45 12.77
C ALA A 22 -1.44 -4.40 11.95
N SER A 23 -1.93 -4.97 10.84
CA SER A 23 -1.28 -6.03 10.08
C SER A 23 -0.17 -5.55 9.11
N ALA A 24 0.70 -4.62 9.52
CA ALA A 24 1.86 -4.23 8.71
C ALA A 24 2.89 -5.37 8.64
N LYS A 25 3.29 -5.75 7.43
CA LYS A 25 4.24 -6.85 7.17
C LYS A 25 5.64 -6.29 6.86
N PRO A 26 6.73 -7.03 7.15
CA PRO A 26 8.08 -6.58 6.86
C PRO A 26 8.31 -6.40 5.35
N VAL A 27 9.05 -5.36 4.99
CA VAL A 27 9.51 -5.15 3.61
C VAL A 27 10.63 -6.14 3.32
N VAL A 28 10.54 -6.85 2.19
CA VAL A 28 11.53 -7.85 1.79
C VAL A 28 12.92 -7.21 1.63
N GLY A 29 13.93 -7.77 2.30
CA GLY A 29 15.32 -7.28 2.27
C GLY A 29 15.62 -6.11 3.21
N SER A 30 14.68 -5.74 4.06
CA SER A 30 14.80 -4.68 5.06
C SER A 30 14.54 -5.21 6.47
N ASP A 31 15.40 -4.85 7.41
CA ASP A 31 15.25 -5.22 8.83
C ASP A 31 14.38 -4.23 9.61
N TYR A 32 14.17 -3.04 9.04
CA TYR A 32 13.65 -1.89 9.77
C TYR A 32 12.30 -1.40 9.28
N TYR A 33 11.88 -1.79 8.07
CA TYR A 33 10.69 -1.24 7.44
C TYR A 33 9.58 -2.27 7.32
N LYS A 34 8.36 -1.80 7.54
CA LYS A 34 7.12 -2.55 7.34
C LYS A 34 6.22 -1.78 6.38
N VAL A 35 5.35 -2.47 5.69
CA VAL A 35 4.33 -1.87 4.82
C VAL A 35 2.96 -2.39 5.26
N SER A 36 1.95 -1.52 5.22
CA SER A 36 0.58 -1.85 5.58
C SER A 36 -0.29 -2.06 4.33
N LYS A 37 -1.44 -2.73 4.49
CA LYS A 37 -2.38 -2.99 3.37
C LYS A 37 -2.96 -1.72 2.74
N ASP A 38 -3.00 -0.62 3.47
CA ASP A 38 -3.47 0.68 3.01
C ASP A 38 -2.38 1.55 2.36
N GLY A 39 -1.16 1.01 2.20
CA GLY A 39 -0.08 1.70 1.49
C GLY A 39 0.75 2.66 2.35
N ARG A 40 0.78 2.46 3.68
CA ARG A 40 1.72 3.19 4.54
C ARG A 40 3.00 2.39 4.70
N VAL A 41 4.14 3.07 4.54
CA VAL A 41 5.45 2.50 4.85
C VAL A 41 5.86 3.00 6.23
N LEU A 42 6.22 2.08 7.12
CA LEU A 42 6.50 2.32 8.52
C LEU A 42 7.95 1.96 8.81
N LEU A 43 8.67 2.85 9.48
CA LEU A 43 9.95 2.56 10.13
C LEU A 43 9.65 1.96 11.51
N ALA A 44 10.10 0.73 11.74
CA ALA A 44 9.92 -0.07 12.94
C ALA A 44 11.27 -0.61 13.47
N ALA A 45 12.32 0.22 13.46
CA ALA A 45 13.68 -0.14 13.90
C ALA A 45 13.89 -0.12 15.42
N GLY A 46 12.96 0.48 16.19
CA GLY A 46 13.14 0.70 17.61
C GLY A 46 11.83 0.80 18.38
N LYS A 47 11.86 1.44 19.55
CA LYS A 47 10.73 1.51 20.49
C LYS A 47 9.48 2.19 19.94
N LYS A 48 9.63 3.02 18.89
CA LYS A 48 8.56 3.76 18.23
C LYS A 48 8.47 3.36 16.77
N VAL A 49 7.24 3.14 16.30
CA VAL A 49 6.93 2.98 14.89
C VAL A 49 6.53 4.35 14.31
N SER A 50 7.12 4.73 13.18
CA SER A 50 6.81 5.98 12.49
C SER A 50 6.46 5.73 11.03
N ALA A 51 5.38 6.33 10.53
CA ALA A 51 5.13 6.36 9.10
C ALA A 51 6.15 7.25 8.39
N LEU A 52 6.67 6.78 7.26
CA LEU A 52 7.50 7.59 6.38
C LEU A 52 6.61 8.55 5.62
N LYS A 53 7.14 9.73 5.31
CA LYS A 53 6.50 10.69 4.41
C LYS A 53 6.96 10.36 2.98
N PRO A 54 6.07 9.86 2.11
CA PRO A 54 6.43 9.62 0.72
C PRO A 54 6.52 10.95 -0.06
N THR A 55 7.39 10.95 -1.05
CA THR A 55 7.49 12.03 -2.05
C THR A 55 6.62 11.64 -3.24
N LEU A 56 5.86 12.60 -3.77
CA LEU A 56 5.04 12.41 -4.96
C LEU A 56 5.85 12.61 -6.24
N TYR A 57 5.75 11.65 -7.15
CA TYR A 57 6.22 11.73 -8.52
C TYR A 57 5.05 11.48 -9.49
N PRO A 58 5.19 11.88 -10.78
CA PRO A 58 4.16 11.62 -11.80
C PRO A 58 3.73 10.16 -11.87
N GLU A 59 4.69 9.24 -11.71
CA GLU A 59 4.47 7.81 -11.79
C GLU A 59 4.12 7.15 -10.42
N GLY A 60 4.19 7.91 -9.32
CA GLY A 60 3.64 7.51 -8.03
C GLY A 60 4.40 7.96 -6.80
N LEU A 61 3.98 7.43 -5.65
CA LEU A 61 4.59 7.76 -4.36
C LEU A 61 5.89 6.96 -4.16
N LYS A 62 6.98 7.65 -3.84
CA LYS A 62 8.28 7.05 -3.50
C LYS A 62 8.64 7.27 -2.04
N VAL A 63 9.34 6.30 -1.45
CA VAL A 63 9.94 6.39 -0.11
C VAL A 63 11.41 6.01 -0.17
N LYS A 64 12.20 6.61 0.72
CA LYS A 64 13.62 6.26 0.87
C LYS A 64 13.80 5.27 2.02
N LEU A 65 14.27 4.08 1.70
CA LEU A 65 14.64 3.05 2.68
C LEU A 65 16.14 3.13 2.98
N ARG A 66 16.51 3.01 4.26
CA ARG A 66 17.89 3.03 4.76
C ARG A 66 18.15 1.86 5.71
N GLY A 67 19.27 1.16 5.52
CA GLY A 67 19.67 0.02 6.34
C GLY A 67 19.16 -1.32 5.80
N GLY A 68 19.83 -2.40 6.21
CA GLY A 68 19.64 -3.75 5.67
C GLY A 68 20.25 -3.93 4.27
N THR A 69 19.83 -4.98 3.57
CA THR A 69 20.27 -5.29 2.19
C THR A 69 19.60 -4.43 1.13
N ARG A 70 18.49 -3.76 1.46
CA ARG A 70 17.67 -3.00 0.52
C ARG A 70 17.62 -1.52 0.90
N THR A 71 18.46 -0.73 0.23
CA THR A 71 18.58 0.72 0.46
C THR A 71 18.41 1.49 -0.85
N GLY A 72 17.76 2.64 -0.80
CA GLY A 72 17.47 3.44 -2.00
C GLY A 72 16.08 4.05 -1.99
N GLU A 73 15.62 4.50 -3.14
CA GLU A 73 14.26 4.99 -3.36
C GLU A 73 13.42 3.91 -4.01
N PHE A 74 12.22 3.68 -3.47
CA PHE A 74 11.31 2.64 -3.92
C PHE A 74 9.90 3.18 -4.02
N TYR A 75 9.12 2.67 -4.99
CA TYR A 75 7.70 2.99 -5.08
C TYR A 75 6.92 2.31 -3.97
N VAL A 76 5.97 3.04 -3.40
CA VAL A 76 5.08 2.53 -2.36
C VAL A 76 4.21 1.39 -2.91
N HIS A 77 3.70 1.51 -4.16
CA HIS A 77 2.89 0.45 -4.76
C HIS A 77 3.68 -0.85 -4.94
N ASP A 78 4.95 -0.78 -5.34
CA ASP A 78 5.83 -1.96 -5.45
C ASP A 78 6.01 -2.65 -4.11
N LEU A 79 6.34 -1.88 -3.06
CA LEU A 79 6.54 -2.42 -1.72
C LEU A 79 5.26 -3.08 -1.18
N VAL A 80 4.09 -2.49 -1.45
CA VAL A 80 2.80 -3.05 -1.05
C VAL A 80 2.51 -4.35 -1.80
N ALA A 81 2.66 -4.34 -3.12
CA ALA A 81 2.36 -5.49 -3.97
C ALA A 81 3.30 -6.66 -3.69
N GLU A 82 4.61 -6.42 -3.53
CA GLU A 82 5.60 -7.46 -3.22
C GLU A 82 5.25 -8.22 -1.92
N VAL A 83 4.63 -7.53 -0.96
CA VAL A 83 4.35 -8.07 0.38
C VAL A 83 2.95 -8.69 0.51
N TYR A 84 1.97 -8.19 -0.25
CA TYR A 84 0.57 -8.58 -0.08
C TYR A 84 -0.07 -9.24 -1.32
N LEU A 85 0.49 -9.05 -2.51
CA LEU A 85 -0.05 -9.59 -3.75
C LEU A 85 0.88 -10.69 -4.30
N PRO A 86 0.48 -11.98 -4.26
CA PRO A 86 1.27 -13.03 -4.86
C PRO A 86 1.43 -12.79 -6.36
N ASN A 87 2.63 -12.98 -6.88
CA ASN A 87 2.95 -12.83 -8.30
C ASN A 87 3.39 -14.18 -8.91
N PRO A 88 2.50 -15.18 -9.02
CA PRO A 88 2.86 -16.50 -9.54
C PRO A 88 3.33 -16.44 -11.00
N ASN A 89 2.81 -15.49 -11.76
CA ASN A 89 3.11 -15.29 -13.18
C ASN A 89 4.35 -14.41 -13.41
N LYS A 90 5.05 -13.97 -12.35
CA LYS A 90 6.23 -13.08 -12.40
C LYS A 90 6.03 -11.89 -13.34
N LEU A 91 4.86 -11.27 -13.25
CA LEU A 91 4.52 -10.09 -14.03
C LEU A 91 5.42 -8.92 -13.62
N PRO A 92 5.92 -8.13 -14.59
CA PRO A 92 6.97 -7.14 -14.34
C PRO A 92 6.47 -5.82 -13.75
N ALA A 93 5.18 -5.49 -13.88
CA ALA A 93 4.66 -4.17 -13.56
C ALA A 93 3.38 -4.23 -12.71
N ILE A 94 3.11 -3.15 -11.99
CA ILE A 94 1.90 -2.96 -11.17
C ILE A 94 1.13 -1.76 -11.72
N ARG A 95 -0.19 -1.87 -11.73
CA ARG A 95 -1.11 -0.81 -12.13
C ARG A 95 -2.11 -0.51 -11.01
N HIS A 96 -2.46 0.77 -10.86
CA HIS A 96 -3.58 1.25 -10.05
C HIS A 96 -4.88 1.11 -10.82
N ARG A 97 -5.87 0.40 -10.27
CA ARG A 97 -7.17 0.15 -10.91
C ARG A 97 -7.96 1.43 -11.15
N ASP A 98 -7.87 2.38 -10.21
CA ASP A 98 -8.52 3.69 -10.28
C ASP A 98 -7.71 4.77 -11.03
N GLY A 99 -6.51 4.43 -11.53
CA GLY A 99 -5.59 5.39 -12.15
C GLY A 99 -4.97 6.41 -11.20
N ASN A 100 -5.27 6.36 -9.90
CA ASN A 100 -4.75 7.29 -8.91
C ASN A 100 -3.49 6.73 -8.25
N VAL A 101 -2.34 7.27 -8.65
CA VAL A 101 -1.01 6.87 -8.16
C VAL A 101 -0.76 7.12 -6.67
N ARG A 102 -1.68 7.84 -5.98
CA ARG A 102 -1.64 8.04 -4.53
C ARG A 102 -2.38 6.93 -3.77
N ASN A 103 -3.30 6.23 -4.41
CA ASN A 103 -4.12 5.20 -3.78
C ASN A 103 -3.39 3.84 -3.79
N ASN A 104 -2.41 3.69 -2.91
CA ASN A 104 -1.58 2.47 -2.85
C ASN A 104 -2.17 1.35 -1.97
N LYS A 105 -3.50 1.29 -1.83
CA LYS A 105 -4.15 0.19 -1.13
C LYS A 105 -3.99 -1.10 -1.93
N VAL A 106 -3.78 -2.22 -1.25
CA VAL A 106 -3.63 -3.56 -1.88
C VAL A 106 -4.77 -3.87 -2.85
N GLU A 107 -6.01 -3.55 -2.47
CA GLU A 107 -7.21 -3.76 -3.30
C GLU A 107 -7.21 -2.96 -4.61
N ASN A 108 -6.51 -1.81 -4.64
CA ASN A 108 -6.40 -0.94 -5.80
C ASN A 108 -5.20 -1.30 -6.70
N LEU A 109 -4.34 -2.23 -6.28
CA LEU A 109 -3.16 -2.63 -7.04
C LEU A 109 -3.40 -3.96 -7.75
N GLN A 110 -2.83 -4.10 -8.94
CA GLN A 110 -2.81 -5.37 -9.67
C GLN A 110 -1.53 -5.53 -10.47
N TRP A 111 -1.03 -6.76 -10.54
CA TRP A 111 0.07 -7.13 -11.43
C TRP A 111 -0.40 -7.14 -12.88
N VAL A 112 0.37 -6.52 -13.77
CA VAL A 112 0.06 -6.42 -15.21
C VAL A 112 1.25 -6.87 -16.06
N LYS A 113 0.96 -7.44 -17.22
CA LYS A 113 1.98 -7.65 -18.26
C LYS A 113 2.37 -6.29 -18.84
N VAL A 114 3.63 -6.15 -19.26
CA VAL A 114 4.03 -5.07 -20.16
C VAL A 114 3.45 -5.43 -21.53
N THR A 115 2.16 -5.20 -21.69
CA THR A 115 1.53 -5.17 -23.00
C THR A 115 1.39 -3.69 -23.34
N GLU A 116 1.98 -3.36 -24.47
CA GLU A 116 2.16 -2.03 -25.05
C GLU A 116 0.88 -1.18 -24.94
N VAL A 117 1.01 -0.03 -24.26
CA VAL A 117 0.16 1.17 -24.34
C VAL A 117 -1.35 0.90 -24.52
N GLU A 118 -2.06 0.66 -23.43
CA GLU A 118 -3.47 1.10 -23.38
C GLU A 118 -3.45 2.62 -23.33
N HIS A 119 -3.57 3.23 -24.51
CA HIS A 119 -3.97 4.63 -24.64
C HIS A 119 -5.19 4.80 -23.72
N PRO A 120 -5.16 5.66 -22.68
CA PRO A 120 -6.40 6.01 -22.02
C PRO A 120 -7.30 6.56 -23.12
N GLU A 121 -8.39 5.86 -23.40
CA GLU A 121 -9.46 6.34 -24.27
C GLU A 121 -9.69 7.80 -23.87
N GLN A 122 -9.39 8.70 -24.81
CA GLN A 122 -9.47 10.13 -24.54
C GLN A 122 -10.91 10.37 -24.10
N ALA A 123 -11.11 10.96 -22.91
CA ALA A 123 -12.43 11.43 -22.54
C ALA A 123 -12.86 12.42 -23.63
N GLU A 124 -13.79 12.00 -24.48
CA GLU A 124 -14.39 12.87 -25.48
C GLU A 124 -15.16 13.95 -24.72
N PHE A 125 -14.50 15.08 -24.48
CA PHE A 125 -15.18 16.27 -24.06
C PHE A 125 -16.06 16.71 -25.23
N PRO A 126 -17.38 16.91 -25.02
CA PRO A 126 -18.25 17.41 -26.09
C PRO A 126 -17.67 18.73 -26.60
N GLN A 127 -17.36 18.76 -27.89
CA GLN A 127 -16.90 19.97 -28.59
C GLN A 127 -18.03 21.02 -28.56
N PRO A 128 -17.68 22.32 -28.45
CA PRO A 128 -18.64 23.40 -28.23
C PRO A 128 -19.67 23.58 -29.35
#